data_AF-A0A7X8G9A0-F1
#
_entry.id   AF-A0A7X8G9A0-F1
#
_cell.length_a   1.000
_cell.length_b   1.000
_cell.length_c   1.000
_cell.angle_alpha   90.00
_cell.angle_beta   90.00
_cell.angle_gamma   90.00
#
_symmetry.space_group_name_H-M   'P 1'
#
loop_
_entity.id
_entity.type
_entity.pdbx_description
1 polymer ?
#
loop_
_entity_poly.entity_id
_entity_poly.type
_entity_poly.pdbx_seq_one_letter_code
_entity_poly.pdbx_strand_id
1 'polypeptide(L)'
;QDYSQFQAKSKDPDYQIVGSTMGWSLEDRFGPEYAKDYEVLLPLAAEKGIDPIWPAHPARTKYLNNVAQITTKNKNPETTIKWLDGFYTEEMSAQGYYGSLDLCLEKQGDKYIVLPPQDGMGADEWKWTNALVDAGLMYVSPELDKRIIAPESITQRVDHDALYEPYFPKSADMLPILKFSKDDMNEISIIKTDILKMVDIKWAQWIIEGNVDAEWESYLNQLESMGLSRMKEIYQGYYDKYLGK
;
A
#
# COMPACT_ATOMS: atom_id res chain seq x y z
N GLN A 1 -14.96 10.69 3.99
CA GLN A 1 -13.87 11.43 4.66
C GLN A 1 -12.64 11.24 3.78
N ASP A 2 -11.91 12.31 3.44
CA ASP A 2 -10.61 12.10 2.77
C ASP A 2 -9.58 11.56 3.76
N TYR A 3 -8.51 10.94 3.25
CA TYR A 3 -7.50 10.27 4.07
C TYR A 3 -6.83 11.21 5.09
N SER A 4 -6.65 12.49 4.73
CA SER A 4 -6.01 13.48 5.60
C SER A 4 -6.87 13.82 6.81
N GLN A 5 -8.19 13.98 6.62
CA GLN A 5 -9.13 14.17 7.72
C GLN A 5 -9.22 12.94 8.64
N PHE A 6 -9.10 11.73 8.06
CA PHE A 6 -9.05 10.49 8.81
C PHE A 6 -7.76 10.35 9.64
N GLN A 7 -6.61 10.80 9.13
CA GLN A 7 -5.32 10.86 9.86
C GLN A 7 -5.32 11.92 10.96
N ALA A 8 -5.85 13.12 10.70
CA ALA A 8 -5.88 14.19 11.69
C ALA A 8 -6.66 13.81 12.96
N LYS A 9 -7.73 13.01 12.81
CA LYS A 9 -8.58 12.61 13.93
C LYS A 9 -7.87 11.73 14.97
N SER A 10 -6.91 10.92 14.56
CA SER A 10 -6.13 10.07 15.48
C SER A 10 -4.91 10.78 16.08
N LYS A 11 -4.63 12.01 15.64
CA LYS A 11 -3.52 12.87 16.10
C LYS A 11 -4.02 14.19 16.71
N ASP A 12 -5.21 14.17 17.30
CA ASP A 12 -5.75 15.35 17.98
C ASP A 12 -4.78 15.79 19.09
N PRO A 13 -4.43 17.09 19.21
CA PRO A 13 -3.39 17.53 20.15
C PRO A 13 -3.84 17.50 21.61
N ASP A 14 -5.16 17.48 21.86
CA ASP A 14 -5.71 17.63 23.20
C ASP A 14 -6.30 16.32 23.74
N TYR A 15 -6.78 15.42 22.87
CA TYR A 15 -7.52 14.23 23.29
C TYR A 15 -7.24 12.96 22.45
N GLN A 16 -6.99 11.85 23.13
CA GLN A 16 -6.98 10.51 22.53
C GLN A 16 -8.42 10.02 22.28
N ILE A 17 -8.99 10.28 21.09
CA ILE A 17 -10.41 10.03 20.77
C ILE A 17 -10.69 8.78 19.92
N VAL A 18 -9.67 8.04 19.50
CA VAL A 18 -9.80 6.86 18.62
C VAL A 18 -9.55 5.60 19.42
N GLY A 19 -10.52 4.69 19.53
CA GLY A 19 -10.32 3.41 20.25
C GLY A 19 -9.61 2.34 19.41
N SER A 20 -9.88 2.29 18.11
CA SER A 20 -9.26 1.36 17.16
C SER A 20 -9.34 1.93 15.75
N THR A 21 -8.38 1.57 14.91
CA THR A 21 -8.29 2.03 13.53
C THR A 21 -7.33 1.13 12.74
N MET A 22 -7.45 1.18 11.41
CA MET A 22 -6.40 0.67 10.51
C MET A 22 -5.37 1.77 10.25
N GLY A 23 -4.11 1.39 10.08
CA GLY A 23 -2.98 2.27 9.79
C GLY A 23 -1.73 1.48 9.40
N TRP A 24 -0.70 2.17 8.89
CA TRP A 24 0.55 1.55 8.45
C TRP A 24 1.55 1.31 9.59
N SER A 25 1.55 2.17 10.60
CA SER A 25 2.32 2.02 11.83
C SER A 25 1.64 2.78 12.96
N LEU A 26 2.00 2.48 14.21
CA LEU A 26 1.44 3.16 15.38
C LEU A 26 1.79 4.65 15.38
N GLU A 27 3.05 5.00 15.11
CA GLU A 27 3.51 6.40 15.06
C GLU A 27 2.90 7.17 13.88
N ASP A 28 2.81 6.58 12.68
CA ASP A 28 2.14 7.25 11.55
C ASP A 28 0.67 7.50 11.88
N ARG A 29 0.01 6.57 12.57
CA ARG A 29 -1.42 6.68 12.80
C ARG A 29 -1.78 7.60 13.96
N PHE A 30 -1.08 7.48 15.08
CA PHE A 30 -1.42 8.16 16.34
C PHE A 30 -0.46 9.29 16.71
N GLY A 31 0.59 9.49 15.91
CA GLY A 31 1.64 10.45 16.22
C GLY A 31 2.56 9.97 17.35
N PRO A 32 3.66 10.69 17.59
CA PRO A 32 4.67 10.30 18.58
C PRO A 32 4.14 10.33 20.02
N GLU A 33 3.09 11.11 20.29
CA GLU A 33 2.55 11.27 21.65
C GLU A 33 1.71 10.07 22.10
N TYR A 34 0.76 9.64 21.27
CA TYR A 34 -0.20 8.60 21.63
C TYR A 34 0.17 7.20 21.16
N ALA A 35 1.14 7.04 20.24
CA ALA A 35 1.50 5.72 19.70
C ALA A 35 1.82 4.66 20.78
N LYS A 36 2.41 5.08 21.90
CA LYS A 36 2.74 4.23 23.06
C LYS A 36 1.53 3.62 23.77
N ASP A 37 0.35 4.21 23.58
CA ASP A 37 -0.91 3.81 24.24
C ASP A 37 -1.73 2.82 23.39
N TYR A 38 -1.20 2.41 22.23
CA TYR A 38 -1.84 1.46 21.33
C TYR A 38 -0.96 0.24 21.09
N GLU A 39 -1.61 -0.88 20.77
CA GLU A 39 -0.97 -2.12 20.36
C GLU A 39 -1.54 -2.61 19.02
N VAL A 40 -0.79 -3.50 18.37
CA VAL A 40 -1.21 -4.10 17.11
C VAL A 40 -2.31 -5.13 17.36
N LEU A 41 -3.47 -4.93 16.71
CA LEU A 41 -4.57 -5.91 16.71
C LEU A 41 -4.38 -6.93 15.58
N LEU A 42 -4.16 -8.19 15.94
CA LEU A 42 -4.05 -9.29 14.99
C LEU A 42 -5.39 -9.58 14.26
N PRO A 43 -5.35 -10.19 13.07
CA PRO A 43 -6.55 -10.52 12.31
C PRO A 43 -7.53 -11.36 13.13
N LEU A 44 -8.80 -10.96 13.11
CA LEU A 44 -9.86 -11.64 13.86
C LEU A 44 -10.48 -12.75 13.02
N ALA A 45 -10.74 -13.91 13.64
CA ALA A 45 -11.47 -14.99 13.01
C ALA A 45 -12.93 -14.55 12.80
N ALA A 46 -13.48 -14.84 11.62
CA ALA A 46 -14.88 -14.51 11.31
C ALA A 46 -15.86 -15.26 12.23
N GLU A 47 -15.56 -16.54 12.50
CA GLU A 47 -16.29 -17.38 13.45
C GLU A 47 -15.39 -18.50 13.98
N LYS A 48 -15.89 -19.23 14.98
CA LYS A 48 -15.15 -20.34 15.59
C LYS A 48 -14.85 -21.43 14.56
N GLY A 49 -13.57 -21.74 14.38
CA GLY A 49 -13.10 -22.80 13.48
C GLY A 49 -12.71 -22.30 12.07
N ILE A 50 -12.85 -21.00 11.80
CA ILE A 50 -12.28 -20.37 10.61
C ILE A 50 -10.96 -19.70 11.02
N ASP A 51 -9.87 -20.10 10.36
CA ASP A 51 -8.59 -19.45 10.56
C ASP A 51 -8.65 -18.00 10.05
N PRO A 52 -8.17 -17.01 10.84
CA PRO A 52 -8.16 -15.63 10.41
C PRO A 52 -7.16 -15.43 9.27
N ILE A 53 -7.48 -14.50 8.35
CA ILE A 53 -6.65 -14.18 7.19
C ILE A 53 -6.41 -12.67 7.15
N TRP A 54 -5.18 -12.28 6.84
CA TRP A 54 -4.84 -10.90 6.53
C TRP A 54 -4.68 -10.72 5.01
N PRO A 55 -5.44 -9.83 4.36
CA PRO A 55 -5.33 -9.63 2.91
C PRO A 55 -3.97 -9.03 2.54
N ALA A 56 -3.02 -9.90 2.20
CA ALA A 56 -1.68 -9.52 1.81
C ALA A 56 -1.35 -9.95 0.37
N HIS A 57 -0.59 -9.12 -0.32
CA HIS A 57 0.00 -9.47 -1.62
C HIS A 57 1.45 -8.95 -1.67
N PRO A 58 2.42 -9.66 -1.06
CA PRO A 58 3.80 -9.17 -0.90
C PRO A 58 4.48 -8.74 -2.20
N ALA A 59 4.13 -9.37 -3.33
CA ALA A 59 4.65 -8.96 -4.63
C ALA A 59 4.17 -7.55 -5.07
N ARG A 60 2.93 -7.16 -4.75
CA ARG A 60 2.37 -5.85 -5.12
C ARG A 60 2.93 -4.72 -4.27
N THR A 61 3.40 -5.02 -3.06
CA THR A 61 4.02 -4.04 -2.18
C THR A 61 5.52 -3.86 -2.44
N LYS A 62 6.16 -4.78 -3.18
CA LYS A 62 7.61 -4.72 -3.48
C LYS A 62 7.95 -4.04 -4.79
N TYR A 63 7.05 -3.99 -5.76
CA TYR A 63 7.31 -3.34 -7.04
C TYR A 63 6.05 -2.72 -7.63
N LEU A 64 6.20 -1.47 -8.08
CA LEU A 64 5.17 -0.72 -8.80
C LEU A 64 5.54 -0.62 -10.27
N ASN A 65 4.52 -0.64 -11.12
CA ASN A 65 4.68 -0.49 -12.57
C ASN A 65 4.32 0.93 -12.99
N ASN A 66 4.83 1.36 -14.14
CA ASN A 66 4.47 2.63 -14.80
C ASN A 66 4.79 3.91 -13.99
N VAL A 67 5.81 3.88 -13.12
CA VAL A 67 6.27 5.05 -12.34
C VAL A 67 6.96 6.14 -13.18
N ALA A 68 7.35 5.84 -14.43
CA ALA A 68 7.76 6.83 -15.43
C ALA A 68 7.26 6.47 -16.83
N GLN A 69 7.00 7.50 -17.65
CA GLN A 69 6.62 7.36 -19.04
C GLN A 69 7.32 8.41 -19.92
N ILE A 70 7.80 8.00 -21.10
CA ILE A 70 8.34 8.91 -22.11
C ILE A 70 7.26 9.13 -23.18
N THR A 71 6.81 10.38 -23.33
CA THR A 71 5.77 10.70 -24.30
C THR A 71 6.31 10.68 -25.74
N THR A 72 5.43 10.44 -26.72
CA THR A 72 5.76 10.50 -28.15
C THR A 72 6.17 11.88 -28.64
N LYS A 73 5.94 12.93 -27.84
CA LYS A 73 6.34 14.32 -28.14
C LYS A 73 7.74 14.66 -27.64
N ASN A 74 8.37 13.78 -26.87
CA ASN A 74 9.71 14.03 -26.35
C ASN A 74 10.72 14.07 -27.50
N LYS A 75 11.40 15.21 -27.67
CA LYS A 75 12.39 15.41 -28.73
C LYS A 75 13.73 14.73 -28.43
N ASN A 76 13.97 14.29 -27.20
CA ASN A 76 15.23 13.70 -26.72
C ASN A 76 14.97 12.42 -25.90
N PRO A 77 14.34 11.38 -26.47
CA PRO A 77 14.03 10.15 -25.73
C PRO A 77 15.29 9.44 -25.23
N GLU A 78 16.39 9.46 -26.00
CA GLU A 78 17.67 8.85 -25.62
C GLU A 78 18.31 9.50 -24.38
N THR A 79 18.29 10.83 -24.30
CA THR A 79 18.79 11.54 -23.11
C THR A 79 17.87 11.32 -21.92
N THR A 80 16.56 11.30 -22.17
CA THR A 80 15.57 11.09 -21.11
C THR A 80 15.72 9.71 -20.48
N ILE A 81 15.90 8.65 -21.29
CA ILE A 81 16.07 7.31 -20.75
C ILE A 81 17.39 7.17 -19.97
N LYS A 82 18.48 7.84 -20.39
CA LYS A 82 19.74 7.89 -19.62
C LYS A 82 19.56 8.59 -18.27
N TRP A 83 18.76 9.65 -18.22
CA TRP A 83 18.43 10.33 -16.97
C TRP A 83 17.59 9.45 -16.05
N LEU A 84 16.58 8.75 -16.58
CA LEU A 84 15.77 7.80 -15.83
C LEU A 84 16.60 6.61 -15.31
N ASP A 85 17.56 6.11 -16.10
CA ASP A 85 18.48 5.05 -15.70
C ASP A 85 19.33 5.45 -14.48
N GLY A 86 19.71 6.73 -14.38
CA GLY A 86 20.46 7.27 -13.24
C GLY A 86 19.79 7.08 -11.89
N PHE A 87 18.45 7.03 -11.84
CA PHE A 87 17.69 6.75 -10.62
C PHE A 87 17.94 5.34 -10.06
N TYR A 88 18.33 4.38 -10.91
CA TYR A 88 18.61 3.00 -10.51
C TYR A 88 20.03 2.75 -10.03
N THR A 89 20.86 3.79 -9.94
CA THR A 89 22.13 3.68 -9.20
C THR A 89 21.83 3.40 -7.72
N GLU A 90 22.75 2.73 -7.01
CA GLU A 90 22.53 2.41 -5.59
C GLU A 90 22.29 3.65 -4.73
N GLU A 91 23.07 4.70 -4.98
CA GLU A 91 22.97 5.97 -4.25
C GLU A 91 21.64 6.68 -4.52
N MET A 92 21.19 6.74 -5.77
CA MET A 92 19.89 7.32 -6.09
C MET A 92 18.73 6.44 -5.64
N SER A 93 18.90 5.11 -5.57
CA SER A 93 17.87 4.21 -5.04
C SER A 93 17.69 4.39 -3.54
N ALA A 94 18.79 4.52 -2.78
CA ALA A 94 18.72 4.85 -1.35
C ALA A 94 18.05 6.21 -1.13
N GLN A 95 18.46 7.24 -1.89
CA GLN A 95 17.86 8.58 -1.79
C GLN A 95 16.41 8.61 -2.26
N GLY A 96 16.06 7.81 -3.26
CA GLY A 96 14.69 7.71 -3.79
C GLY A 96 13.70 7.26 -2.71
N TYR A 97 14.13 6.37 -1.81
CA TYR A 97 13.28 5.85 -0.74
C TYR A 97 13.35 6.68 0.55
N TYR A 98 14.53 7.13 0.96
CA TYR A 98 14.74 7.79 2.26
C TYR A 98 14.95 9.30 2.21
N GLY A 99 15.20 9.87 1.02
CA GLY A 99 15.43 11.30 0.81
C GLY A 99 16.90 11.64 0.55
N SER A 100 17.18 12.91 0.27
CA SER A 100 18.50 13.36 -0.18
C SER A 100 19.63 13.11 0.83
N LEU A 101 20.84 12.91 0.30
CA LEU A 101 22.06 12.96 1.10
C LEU A 101 22.21 14.30 1.83
N ASP A 102 22.89 14.27 2.97
CA ASP A 102 23.16 15.38 3.88
C ASP A 102 21.92 15.97 4.61
N LEU A 103 20.72 15.51 4.26
CA LEU A 103 19.47 15.88 4.93
C LEU A 103 18.77 14.67 5.58
N CYS A 104 18.55 13.61 4.80
CA CYS A 104 17.86 12.40 5.25
C CYS A 104 18.79 11.19 5.33
N LEU A 105 19.87 11.21 4.56
CA LEU A 105 20.87 10.15 4.51
C LEU A 105 22.27 10.72 4.71
N GLU A 106 23.12 9.96 5.40
CA GLU A 106 24.56 10.18 5.42
C GLU A 106 25.26 8.99 4.77
N LYS A 107 26.17 9.24 3.82
CA LYS A 107 26.96 8.18 3.19
C LYS A 107 28.27 7.98 3.95
N GLN A 108 28.47 6.78 4.48
CA GLN A 108 29.70 6.38 5.17
C GLN A 108 30.33 5.18 4.45
N GLY A 109 31.27 5.46 3.54
CA GLY A 109 31.86 4.43 2.69
C GLY A 109 30.83 3.84 1.73
N ASP A 110 30.52 2.56 1.91
CA ASP A 110 29.50 1.82 1.15
C ASP A 110 28.12 1.79 1.83
N LYS A 111 28.00 2.33 3.05
CA LYS A 111 26.77 2.37 3.84
C LYS A 111 26.02 3.70 3.69
N TYR A 112 24.70 3.62 3.87
CA TYR A 112 23.79 4.76 3.92
C TYR A 112 23.10 4.78 5.28
N ILE A 113 23.40 5.76 6.11
CA ILE A 113 22.82 5.93 7.44
C ILE A 113 21.59 6.82 7.32
N VAL A 114 20.41 6.33 7.72
CA VAL A 114 19.19 7.14 7.76
C VAL A 114 19.22 8.05 8.96
N LEU A 115 19.19 9.35 8.72
CA LEU A 115 19.26 10.37 9.75
C LEU A 115 17.89 10.53 10.44
N PRO A 116 17.87 10.88 11.74
CA PRO A 116 16.62 11.19 12.43
C PRO A 116 15.85 12.34 11.76
N PRO A 117 14.50 12.32 11.82
CA PRO A 117 13.68 13.41 11.30
C PRO A 117 13.96 14.72 12.05
N GLN A 118 13.78 15.85 11.37
CA GLN A 118 13.94 17.18 11.95
C GLN A 118 12.56 17.84 12.18
N ASP A 119 12.54 19.03 12.77
CA ASP A 119 11.35 19.86 12.96
C ASP A 119 10.20 19.20 13.76
N GLY A 120 10.51 18.17 14.56
CA GLY A 120 9.53 17.43 15.36
C GLY A 120 8.62 16.51 14.53
N MET A 121 8.92 16.30 13.25
CA MET A 121 8.17 15.39 12.39
C MET A 121 8.41 13.93 12.79
N GLY A 122 7.40 13.08 12.58
CA GLY A 122 7.57 11.63 12.70
C GLY A 122 8.43 11.07 11.57
N ALA A 123 9.02 9.88 11.78
CA ALA A 123 9.95 9.30 10.80
C ALA A 123 9.30 9.01 9.43
N ASP A 124 8.05 8.55 9.42
CA ASP A 124 7.34 8.28 8.16
C ASP A 124 6.96 9.57 7.42
N GLU A 125 6.49 10.59 8.15
CA GLU A 125 6.14 11.91 7.58
C GLU A 125 7.36 12.59 6.97
N TRP A 126 8.50 12.52 7.65
CA TRP A 126 9.78 13.06 7.15
C TRP A 126 10.20 12.39 5.84
N LYS A 127 10.11 11.06 5.76
CA LYS A 127 10.42 10.29 4.54
C LYS A 127 9.50 10.68 3.38
N TRP A 128 8.18 10.72 3.60
CA TRP A 128 7.21 11.09 2.56
C TRP A 128 7.33 12.56 2.10
N THR A 129 7.87 13.43 2.96
CA THR A 129 8.12 14.84 2.61
C THR A 129 9.36 15.01 1.74
N ASN A 130 10.39 14.19 1.98
CA ASN A 130 11.72 14.40 1.39
C ASN A 130 12.13 13.38 0.31
N ALA A 131 11.29 12.36 0.06
CA ALA A 131 11.61 11.27 -0.86
C ALA A 131 10.46 10.96 -1.82
N LEU A 132 10.77 10.25 -2.91
CA LEU A 132 9.76 9.79 -3.87
C LEU A 132 9.03 8.53 -3.38
N VAL A 133 9.69 7.73 -2.52
CA VAL A 133 9.17 6.51 -1.90
C VAL A 133 8.51 5.62 -2.96
N ASP A 134 7.24 5.27 -2.81
CA ASP A 134 6.51 4.38 -3.70
C ASP A 134 6.40 4.92 -5.15
N ALA A 135 6.47 6.24 -5.33
CA ALA A 135 6.40 6.86 -6.66
C ALA A 135 7.78 6.99 -7.34
N GLY A 136 8.88 6.63 -6.66
CA GLY A 136 10.23 6.79 -7.19
C GLY A 136 10.65 5.67 -8.15
N LEU A 137 11.50 6.03 -9.12
CA LEU A 137 12.31 5.05 -9.82
C LEU A 137 13.45 4.66 -8.89
N MET A 138 13.53 3.38 -8.53
CA MET A 138 14.61 2.87 -7.69
C MET A 138 14.66 1.35 -7.78
N TYR A 139 15.82 0.79 -7.43
CA TYR A 139 15.98 -0.63 -7.19
C TYR A 139 16.81 -0.83 -5.93
N VAL A 140 16.16 -1.31 -4.87
CA VAL A 140 16.83 -1.68 -3.62
C VAL A 140 17.11 -3.18 -3.67
N SER A 141 18.36 -3.53 -4.00
CA SER A 141 18.81 -4.93 -3.96
C SER A 141 18.96 -5.40 -2.50
N PRO A 142 18.91 -6.72 -2.21
CA PRO A 142 19.16 -7.23 -0.86
C PRO A 142 20.52 -6.81 -0.28
N GLU A 143 21.53 -6.60 -1.13
CA GLU A 143 22.86 -6.14 -0.67
C GLU A 143 22.91 -4.64 -0.42
N LEU A 144 22.09 -3.84 -1.12
CA LEU A 144 21.90 -2.43 -0.78
C LEU A 144 21.09 -2.29 0.51
N ASP A 145 20.01 -3.05 0.66
CA ASP A 145 19.14 -3.05 1.84
C ASP A 145 19.94 -3.30 3.13
N LYS A 146 20.84 -4.30 3.15
CA LYS A 146 21.76 -4.56 4.27
C LYS A 146 22.73 -3.43 4.60
N ARG A 147 23.03 -2.55 3.64
CA ARG A 147 23.92 -1.39 3.81
C ARG A 147 23.17 -0.11 4.16
N ILE A 148 21.84 -0.12 4.06
CA ILE A 148 20.99 0.96 4.57
C ILE A 148 20.75 0.70 6.07
N ILE A 149 21.20 1.63 6.90
CA ILE A 149 21.06 1.54 8.36
C ILE A 149 19.90 2.44 8.76
N ALA A 150 18.73 1.83 8.97
CA ALA A 150 17.51 2.52 9.38
C ALA A 150 17.46 2.71 10.92
N PRO A 151 16.83 3.78 11.43
CA PRO A 151 16.60 3.97 12.86
C PRO A 151 15.59 2.95 13.42
N GLU A 152 15.57 2.82 14.75
CA GLU A 152 14.77 1.82 15.46
C GLU A 152 13.26 1.92 15.19
N SER A 153 12.73 3.12 15.00
CA SER A 153 11.31 3.34 14.66
C SER A 153 10.91 2.68 13.33
N ILE A 154 11.84 2.57 12.37
CA ILE A 154 11.61 1.87 11.10
C ILE A 154 11.70 0.35 11.31
N THR A 155 12.60 -0.13 12.17
CA THR A 155 12.66 -1.56 12.50
C THR A 155 11.42 -2.07 13.25
N GLN A 156 10.80 -1.24 14.10
CA GLN A 156 9.53 -1.59 14.77
C GLN A 156 8.41 -1.91 13.78
N ARG A 157 8.38 -1.23 12.63
CA ARG A 157 7.42 -1.55 11.56
C ARG A 157 7.63 -2.96 11.02
N VAL A 158 8.89 -3.36 10.80
CA VAL A 158 9.21 -4.71 10.31
C VAL A 158 8.74 -5.77 11.31
N ASP A 159 8.91 -5.51 12.61
CA ASP A 159 8.43 -6.40 13.66
C ASP A 159 6.90 -6.50 13.65
N HIS A 160 6.17 -5.38 13.45
CA HIS A 160 4.72 -5.40 13.32
C HIS A 160 4.26 -6.17 12.07
N ASP A 161 4.90 -5.97 10.92
CA ASP A 161 4.58 -6.69 9.69
C ASP A 161 4.78 -8.21 9.86
N ALA A 162 5.84 -8.62 10.58
CA ALA A 162 6.12 -10.03 10.89
C ALA A 162 5.02 -10.70 11.74
N LEU A 163 4.28 -9.93 12.55
CA LEU A 163 3.12 -10.45 13.29
C LEU A 163 1.97 -10.89 12.36
N TYR A 164 1.84 -10.28 11.18
CA TYR A 164 0.79 -10.58 10.22
C TYR A 164 1.17 -11.69 9.22
N GLU A 165 2.47 -11.95 8.99
CA GLU A 165 2.95 -12.95 8.02
C GLU A 165 2.30 -14.34 8.17
N PRO A 166 2.10 -14.90 9.38
CA PRO A 166 1.45 -16.20 9.54
C PRO A 166 -0.01 -16.25 9.04
N TYR A 167 -0.65 -15.09 8.90
CA TYR A 167 -2.03 -14.93 8.47
C TYR A 167 -2.16 -14.63 6.97
N PHE A 168 -1.06 -14.56 6.23
CA PHE A 168 -1.11 -14.31 4.80
C PHE A 168 -1.76 -15.49 4.05
N PRO A 169 -2.56 -15.23 3.01
CA PRO A 169 -3.04 -16.27 2.13
C PRO A 169 -1.86 -17.07 1.58
N LYS A 170 -2.07 -18.34 1.25
CA LYS A 170 -1.05 -19.09 0.51
C LYS A 170 -0.86 -18.43 -0.85
N SER A 171 0.36 -18.49 -1.39
CA SER A 171 0.64 -17.89 -2.71
C SER A 171 -0.25 -18.42 -3.83
N ALA A 172 -0.76 -19.66 -3.73
CA ALA A 172 -1.69 -20.25 -4.70
C ALA A 172 -3.09 -19.62 -4.65
N ASP A 173 -3.47 -19.05 -3.50
CA ASP A 173 -4.77 -18.41 -3.26
C ASP A 173 -4.71 -16.89 -3.54
N MET A 174 -3.53 -16.35 -3.85
CA MET A 174 -3.35 -14.96 -4.24
C MET A 174 -3.58 -14.79 -5.75
N LEU A 175 -4.43 -13.83 -6.12
CA LEU A 175 -4.63 -13.48 -7.53
C LEU A 175 -3.33 -12.89 -8.12
N PRO A 176 -2.72 -13.50 -9.16
CA PRO A 176 -1.51 -12.99 -9.78
C PRO A 176 -1.74 -11.62 -10.44
N ILE A 177 -0.65 -10.93 -10.78
CA ILE A 177 -0.71 -9.68 -11.55
C ILE A 177 -1.05 -10.02 -13.00
N LEU A 178 -2.34 -9.94 -13.33
CA LEU A 178 -2.87 -10.19 -14.68
C LEU A 178 -2.63 -8.99 -15.60
N LYS A 179 -2.34 -9.27 -16.88
CA LYS A 179 -2.20 -8.27 -17.93
C LYS A 179 -3.41 -8.32 -18.87
N PHE A 180 -4.27 -7.33 -18.76
CA PHE A 180 -5.49 -7.23 -19.56
C PHE A 180 -5.23 -6.55 -20.91
N SER A 181 -6.08 -6.84 -21.90
CA SER A 181 -6.17 -6.02 -23.12
C SER A 181 -6.65 -4.60 -22.77
N LYS A 182 -6.44 -3.64 -23.67
CA LYS A 182 -6.90 -2.26 -23.46
C LYS A 182 -8.43 -2.20 -23.28
N ASP A 183 -9.16 -2.96 -24.09
CA ASP A 183 -10.62 -2.94 -24.09
C ASP A 183 -11.19 -3.58 -22.82
N ASP A 184 -10.66 -4.75 -22.42
CA ASP A 184 -11.07 -5.41 -21.17
C ASP A 184 -10.71 -4.58 -19.94
N MET A 185 -9.54 -3.91 -19.96
CA MET A 185 -9.12 -3.03 -18.87
C MET A 185 -10.06 -1.83 -18.72
N ASN A 186 -10.52 -1.24 -19.83
CA ASN A 186 -11.50 -0.16 -19.81
C ASN A 186 -12.85 -0.65 -19.27
N GLU A 187 -13.31 -1.82 -19.72
CA GLU A 187 -14.56 -2.44 -19.25
C GLU A 187 -14.50 -2.73 -17.73
N ILE A 188 -13.43 -3.39 -17.27
CA ILE A 188 -13.18 -3.62 -15.84
C ILE A 188 -13.18 -2.30 -15.08
N SER A 189 -12.50 -1.27 -15.57
CA SER A 189 -12.39 0.01 -14.85
C SER A 189 -13.75 0.66 -14.62
N ILE A 190 -14.66 0.59 -15.59
CA ILE A 190 -16.02 1.14 -15.47
C ILE A 190 -16.80 0.33 -14.43
N ILE A 191 -16.91 -0.98 -14.64
CA ILE A 191 -17.67 -1.89 -13.76
C ILE A 191 -17.16 -1.81 -12.31
N LYS A 192 -15.83 -1.87 -12.13
CA LYS A 192 -15.19 -1.87 -10.82
C LYS A 192 -15.44 -0.56 -10.08
N THR A 193 -15.42 0.59 -10.76
CA THR A 193 -15.65 1.89 -10.11
C THR A 193 -17.04 1.96 -9.50
N ASP A 194 -18.05 1.54 -10.26
CA ASP A 194 -19.44 1.55 -9.80
C ASP A 194 -19.63 0.55 -8.65
N ILE A 195 -19.14 -0.68 -8.81
CA ILE A 195 -19.22 -1.73 -7.78
C ILE A 195 -18.56 -1.27 -6.48
N LEU A 196 -17.33 -0.77 -6.52
CA LEU A 196 -16.62 -0.34 -5.31
C LEU A 196 -17.33 0.80 -4.60
N LYS A 197 -17.91 1.75 -5.35
CA LYS A 197 -18.72 2.82 -4.76
C LYS A 197 -19.93 2.27 -4.00
N MET A 198 -20.64 1.28 -4.55
CA MET A 198 -21.77 0.64 -3.87
C MET A 198 -21.30 -0.15 -2.64
N VAL A 199 -20.21 -0.90 -2.76
CA VAL A 199 -19.59 -1.66 -1.65
C VAL A 199 -19.27 -0.71 -0.49
N ASP A 200 -18.60 0.42 -0.76
CA ASP A 200 -18.20 1.39 0.27
C ASP A 200 -19.42 2.01 0.98
N ILE A 201 -20.47 2.35 0.22
CA ILE A 201 -21.72 2.88 0.78
C ILE A 201 -22.38 1.85 1.70
N LYS A 202 -22.54 0.61 1.24
CA LYS A 202 -23.20 -0.45 2.01
C LYS A 202 -22.39 -0.88 3.23
N TRP A 203 -21.08 -0.97 3.07
CA TRP A 203 -20.17 -1.24 4.19
C TRP A 203 -20.29 -0.19 5.29
N ALA A 204 -20.25 1.10 4.93
CA ALA A 204 -20.43 2.18 5.90
C ALA A 204 -21.82 2.17 6.54
N GLN A 205 -22.87 1.95 5.74
CA GLN A 205 -24.25 1.86 6.24
C GLN A 205 -24.40 0.72 7.26
N TRP A 206 -23.91 -0.48 6.94
CA TRP A 206 -24.08 -1.63 7.83
C TRP A 206 -23.26 -1.54 9.11
N ILE A 207 -22.11 -0.86 9.09
CA ILE A 207 -21.35 -0.57 10.32
C ILE A 207 -22.13 0.37 11.25
N ILE A 208 -22.80 1.38 10.69
CA ILE A 208 -23.46 2.44 11.47
C ILE A 208 -24.87 2.03 11.90
N GLU A 209 -25.64 1.47 10.96
CA GLU A 209 -27.08 1.24 11.08
C GLU A 209 -27.43 -0.26 11.26
N GLY A 210 -26.50 -1.16 10.95
CA GLY A 210 -26.75 -2.61 10.95
C GLY A 210 -27.55 -3.08 9.74
N ASN A 211 -28.38 -4.12 9.92
CA ASN A 211 -29.33 -4.65 8.92
C ASN A 211 -28.72 -5.40 7.71
N VAL A 212 -27.46 -5.82 7.78
CA VAL A 212 -26.80 -6.56 6.68
C VAL A 212 -27.55 -7.84 6.28
N ASP A 213 -28.03 -8.63 7.25
CA ASP A 213 -28.68 -9.92 6.99
C ASP A 213 -29.97 -9.78 6.17
N ALA A 214 -30.73 -8.71 6.39
CA ALA A 214 -31.97 -8.46 5.66
C ALA A 214 -31.74 -7.90 4.24
N GLU A 215 -30.60 -7.25 4.02
CA GLU A 215 -30.28 -6.58 2.74
C GLU A 215 -29.35 -7.39 1.84
N TRP A 216 -28.69 -8.42 2.37
CA TRP A 216 -27.60 -9.14 1.71
C TRP A 216 -27.96 -9.64 0.31
N GLU A 217 -29.08 -10.35 0.17
CA GLU A 217 -29.52 -10.88 -1.12
C GLU A 217 -29.85 -9.79 -2.13
N SER A 218 -30.47 -8.68 -1.69
CA SER A 218 -30.74 -7.54 -2.58
C SER A 218 -29.44 -6.88 -3.03
N TYR A 219 -28.48 -6.74 -2.11
CA TYR A 219 -27.16 -6.22 -2.41
C TYR A 219 -26.42 -7.07 -3.44
N LEU A 220 -26.39 -8.40 -3.29
CA LEU A 220 -25.77 -9.29 -4.28
C LEU A 220 -26.41 -9.14 -5.67
N ASN A 221 -27.73 -9.09 -5.74
CA ASN A 221 -28.45 -8.87 -7.00
C ASN A 221 -28.10 -7.50 -7.64
N GLN A 222 -27.92 -6.46 -6.82
CA GLN A 222 -27.48 -5.15 -7.30
C GLN A 222 -26.07 -5.25 -7.90
N LEU A 223 -25.11 -5.89 -7.22
CA LEU A 223 -23.76 -6.07 -7.76
C LEU A 223 -23.77 -6.83 -9.09
N GLU A 224 -24.61 -7.87 -9.20
CA GLU A 224 -24.75 -8.61 -10.47
C GLU A 224 -25.32 -7.74 -11.59
N SER A 225 -26.32 -6.90 -11.30
CA SER A 225 -26.86 -5.93 -12.27
C SER A 225 -25.84 -4.86 -12.68
N MET A 226 -24.86 -4.58 -11.83
CA MET A 226 -23.75 -3.64 -12.08
C MET A 226 -22.61 -4.28 -12.87
N GLY A 227 -22.72 -5.57 -13.23
CA GLY A 227 -21.73 -6.26 -14.08
C GLY A 227 -20.73 -7.13 -13.32
N LEU A 228 -20.99 -7.49 -12.06
CA LEU A 228 -20.10 -8.37 -11.28
C LEU A 228 -19.79 -9.68 -12.01
N SER A 229 -20.78 -10.35 -12.61
CA SER A 229 -20.56 -11.55 -13.44
C SER A 229 -19.62 -11.30 -14.60
N ARG A 230 -19.79 -10.19 -15.31
CA ARG A 230 -18.93 -9.85 -16.45
C ARG A 230 -17.50 -9.56 -16.01
N MET A 231 -17.33 -8.83 -14.91
CA MET A 231 -16.01 -8.62 -14.31
C MET A 231 -15.36 -9.96 -13.94
N LYS A 232 -16.07 -10.85 -13.25
CA LYS A 232 -15.58 -12.20 -12.89
C LYS A 232 -15.15 -13.00 -14.12
N GLU A 233 -15.94 -13.00 -15.18
CA GLU A 233 -15.64 -13.68 -16.44
C GLU A 233 -14.31 -13.21 -17.05
N ILE A 234 -14.11 -11.89 -17.13
CA ILE A 234 -12.86 -11.32 -17.64
C ILE A 234 -11.69 -11.75 -16.75
N TYR A 235 -11.78 -11.55 -15.44
CA TYR A 235 -10.72 -11.95 -14.52
C TYR A 235 -10.38 -13.44 -14.63
N GLN A 236 -11.40 -14.30 -14.70
CA GLN A 236 -11.24 -15.75 -14.81
C GLN A 236 -10.53 -16.13 -16.11
N GLY A 237 -10.91 -15.57 -17.26
CA GLY A 237 -10.26 -15.87 -18.54
C GLY A 237 -8.77 -15.51 -18.56
N TYR A 238 -8.39 -14.37 -17.97
CA TYR A 238 -6.98 -13.99 -17.86
C TYR A 238 -6.22 -14.82 -16.82
N TYR A 239 -6.89 -15.23 -15.75
CA TYR A 239 -6.33 -16.13 -14.75
C TYR A 239 -6.06 -17.53 -15.33
N ASP A 240 -7.01 -18.10 -16.05
CA ASP A 240 -6.85 -19.39 -16.72
C ASP A 240 -5.72 -19.35 -17.76
N LYS A 241 -5.65 -18.28 -18.56
CA LYS A 241 -4.53 -18.05 -19.48
C LYS A 241 -3.19 -17.95 -18.76
N TYR A 242 -3.14 -17.28 -17.60
CA TYR A 242 -1.92 -17.20 -16.78
C TYR A 242 -1.48 -18.59 -16.29
N LEU A 243 -2.44 -19.46 -15.95
CA LEU A 243 -2.18 -20.85 -15.58
C LEU A 243 -1.91 -21.78 -16.78
N GLY A 244 -2.02 -21.29 -18.01
CA GLY A 244 -1.85 -22.09 -19.23
C GLY A 244 -3.01 -23.04 -19.53
N LYS A 245 -4.21 -22.72 -19.06
CA LYS A 245 -5.46 -23.45 -19.36
C LYS A 245 -6.15 -22.90 -20.60
#